data_AF-A0A3R6SFF1-F1
#
_entry.id   AF-A0A3R6SFF1-F1
#
_cell.length_a   1.000
_cell.length_b   1.000
_cell.length_c   1.000
_cell.angle_alpha   90.00
_cell.angle_beta   90.00
_cell.angle_gamma   90.00
#
_symmetry.space_group_name_H-M   'P 1'
#
loop_
_entity.id
_entity.type
_entity.pdbx_description
1 polymer ?
#
loop_
_entity_poly.entity_id
_entity_poly.type
_entity_poly.pdbx_seq_one_letter_code
_entity_poly.pdbx_strand_id
1 'polypeptide(L)' 'MRTIDQCAELFKQQDPDTKVNKTFIRTMVLENKIPHVMCGNKYLINLDKLIEYFSGVEEKSEPKPESKQEKRVKIRRMIV' A
#
# COMPACT_ATOMS: atom_id res chain seq x y z
N MET A 1 6.95 0.45 9.50
CA MET A 1 6.03 0.12 8.38
C MET A 1 4.95 -0.83 8.87
N ARG A 2 3.70 -0.64 8.43
CA ARG A 2 2.51 -1.39 8.86
C ARG A 2 1.78 -1.98 7.65
N THR A 3 1.00 -3.04 7.86
CA THR A 3 0.17 -3.62 6.79
C THR A 3 -1.09 -2.79 6.56
N ILE A 4 -1.72 -2.95 5.39
CA ILE A 4 -2.99 -2.27 5.07
C ILE A 4 -4.07 -2.51 6.15
N ASP A 5 -4.20 -3.75 6.64
CA ASP A 5 -5.15 -4.09 7.71
C ASP A 5 -4.84 -3.32 8.99
N GLN A 6 -3.58 -3.33 9.43
CA GLN A 6 -3.17 -2.62 10.64
C GLN A 6 -3.36 -1.11 10.51
N CYS A 7 -3.10 -0.54 9.33
CA CYS A 7 -3.37 0.87 9.09
C CYS A 7 -4.86 1.17 9.29
N ALA A 8 -5.75 0.40 8.67
CA ALA A 8 -7.19 0.62 8.78
C ALA A 8 -7.70 0.47 10.23
N GLU A 9 -7.15 -0.47 11.01
CA GLU A 9 -7.48 -0.60 12.43
C GLU A 9 -7.01 0.61 13.25
N LEU A 10 -5.79 1.09 13.00
CA LEU A 10 -5.25 2.25 13.71
C LEU A 10 -6.03 3.53 13.39
N PHE A 11 -6.39 3.75 12.12
CA PHE A 11 -7.26 4.86 11.75
C PHE A 11 -8.59 4.82 12.49
N LYS A 12 -9.21 3.64 12.62
CA LYS A 12 -10.46 3.48 13.38
C LYS A 12 -10.31 3.67 14.88
N GLN A 13 -9.17 3.27 15.46
CA GLN A 13 -8.89 3.47 16.88
C GLN A 13 -8.67 4.95 17.21
N GLN A 14 -8.01 5.66 16.29
CA GLN A 14 -7.64 7.05 16.48
C GLN A 14 -8.80 8.00 16.16
N ASP A 15 -9.61 7.65 15.16
CA ASP A 15 -10.83 8.37 14.81
C ASP A 15 -11.91 7.39 14.30
N PRO A 16 -12.94 7.08 15.12
CA PRO A 16 -13.96 6.09 14.76
C PRO A 16 -14.88 6.55 13.61
N ASP A 17 -14.97 7.85 13.34
CA ASP A 17 -15.76 8.44 12.24
C ASP A 17 -14.96 8.54 10.92
N THR A 18 -13.72 8.07 10.91
CA THR A 18 -12.86 8.13 9.75
C THR A 18 -13.38 7.23 8.63
N LYS A 19 -13.63 7.84 7.45
CA LYS A 19 -14.06 7.12 6.23
C LYS A 19 -12.94 6.32 5.55
N VAL A 20 -11.74 6.30 6.12
CA VAL A 20 -10.58 5.57 5.59
C VAL A 20 -10.73 4.08 5.88
N ASN A 21 -11.23 3.34 4.90
CA ASN A 21 -11.36 1.88 4.95
C ASN A 21 -10.17 1.18 4.28
N LYS A 22 -9.97 -0.11 4.61
CA LYS A 22 -8.97 -0.99 3.97
C LYS A 22 -9.00 -0.91 2.44
N THR A 23 -10.20 -0.91 1.85
CA THR A 23 -10.39 -0.84 0.39
C THR A 23 -9.87 0.49 -0.17
N PHE A 24 -10.11 1.60 0.53
CA PHE A 24 -9.65 2.91 0.12
C PHE A 24 -8.11 2.99 0.13
N ILE A 25 -7.49 2.54 1.23
CA ILE A 25 -6.02 2.46 1.33
C ILE A 25 -5.46 1.55 0.23
N ARG A 26 -6.10 0.41 -0.05
CA ARG A 26 -5.68 -0.50 -1.12
C ARG A 26 -5.75 0.17 -2.50
N THR A 27 -6.81 0.91 -2.80
CA THR A 27 -6.93 1.65 -4.06
C THR A 27 -5.81 2.69 -4.18
N MET A 28 -5.52 3.45 -3.12
CA MET A 28 -4.45 4.44 -3.13
C MET A 28 -3.05 3.84 -3.34
N VAL A 29 -2.81 2.64 -2.78
CA VAL A 29 -1.59 1.87 -3.02
C VAL A 29 -1.49 1.44 -4.49
N LEU A 30 -2.57 0.93 -5.07
CA LEU A 30 -2.62 0.53 -6.49
C LEU A 30 -2.45 1.72 -7.44
N GLU A 31 -2.96 2.89 -7.07
CA GLU A 31 -2.79 4.15 -7.79
C GLU A 31 -1.40 4.78 -7.60
N ASN A 32 -0.52 4.17 -6.79
CA ASN A 32 0.81 4.69 -6.44
C ASN A 32 0.80 6.10 -5.81
N LYS A 33 -0.30 6.50 -5.17
CA LYS A 33 -0.40 7.80 -4.48
C LYS A 33 0.37 7.83 -3.16
N ILE A 34 0.55 6.67 -2.55
CA ILE A 34 1.23 6.52 -1.26
C ILE A 34 2.46 5.62 -1.45
N PRO A 35 3.62 5.98 -0.87
CA PRO A 35 4.80 5.13 -0.89
C PRO A 35 4.53 3.82 -0.15
N HIS A 36 4.71 2.72 -0.85
CA HIS A 36 4.48 1.37 -0.32
C HIS A 36 5.62 0.43 -0.74
N VAL A 37 5.83 -0.61 0.06
CA VAL A 37 6.79 -1.68 -0.20
C VAL A 37 6.06 -3.01 -0.20
N MET A 38 6.28 -3.83 -1.21
CA MET A 38 5.74 -5.18 -1.25
C MET A 38 6.66 -6.13 -0.49
N CYS A 39 6.11 -6.85 0.49
CA CYS A 39 6.81 -7.89 1.24
C CYS A 39 6.06 -9.21 1.08
N GLY A 40 6.57 -10.07 0.19
CA GLY A 40 5.90 -11.31 -0.20
C GLY A 40 4.54 -11.00 -0.83
N ASN A 41 3.44 -11.36 -0.14
CA ASN A 41 2.07 -11.15 -0.61
C ASN A 41 1.40 -9.90 0.00
N LYS A 42 2.07 -9.18 0.90
CA LYS A 42 1.49 -8.06 1.64
C LYS A 42 2.11 -6.74 1.22
N TYR A 43 1.29 -5.70 1.21
CA TYR A 43 1.75 -4.31 1.08
C TYR A 43 2.04 -3.73 2.47
N LEU A 44 3.23 -3.20 2.61
CA LEU A 44 3.69 -2.46 3.77
C LEU A 44 3.68 -0.98 3.46
N ILE A 45 2.98 -0.22 4.28
CA ILE A 45 2.79 1.23 4.16
C ILE A 45 3.48 1.90 5.34
N ASN A 46 4.05 3.07 5.12
CA ASN A 46 4.48 3.91 6.24
C ASN A 46 3.30 4.75 6.74
N LEU A 47 2.95 4.60 8.02
CA LEU A 47 1.84 5.34 8.60
C LEU A 47 2.12 6.83 8.70
N ASP A 48 3.33 7.20 9.08
CA ASP A 48 3.71 8.62 9.23
C ASP A 48 3.50 9.37 7.92
N LYS A 49 3.99 8.81 6.80
CA LYS A 49 3.78 9.37 5.45
C LYS A 49 2.32 9.40 5.02
N LEU A 50 1.51 8.44 5.49
CA LEU A 50 0.08 8.40 5.20
C LEU A 50 -0.66 9.51 5.96
N ILE A 51 -0.29 9.73 7.23
CA ILE A 51 -0.85 10.82 8.05
C ILE A 51 -0.44 12.17 7.47
N GLU A 52 0.83 12.33 7.09
CA GLU A 52 1.34 13.54 6.40
C GLU A 52 0.52 13.83 5.13
N TYR A 53 0.27 12.81 4.31
CA TYR A 53 -0.57 12.93 3.11
C TYR A 53 -2.01 13.39 3.43
N PHE A 54 -2.63 12.85 4.48
CA PHE A 54 -3.97 13.29 4.90
C PHE A 54 -3.98 14.68 5.53
N SER A 55 -2.89 15.09 6.17
CA SER A 55 -2.75 16.41 6.79
C SER A 55 -2.56 17.55 5.78
N GLY A 56 -2.43 17.23 4.48
CA GLY A 56 -2.29 18.23 3.42
C GLY A 56 -0.89 18.84 3.30
N VAL A 57 0.10 18.31 4.02
CA VAL A 57 1.51 18.65 3.82
C VAL A 57 1.98 17.87 2.60
N GLU A 58 1.75 18.44 1.42
CA GLU A 58 2.24 17.90 0.15
C GLU A 58 3.77 18.10 0.05
N GLU A 59 4.53 17.32 0.81
CA GLU A 59 5.88 17.02 0.37
C GLU A 59 5.74 16.03 -0.79
N LYS A 60 5.94 16.55 -2.01
CA LYS A 60 6.05 15.79 -3.25
C LYS A 60 7.04 14.64 -3.07
N SER A 61 6.54 13.47 -2.66
CA SER A 61 7.32 12.24 -2.75
C SER A 61 7.28 11.81 -4.20
N GLU A 62 8.33 12.17 -4.92
CA GLU A 62 8.60 11.83 -6.32
C GLU A 62 8.19 10.37 -6.62
N PRO A 63 7.46 10.11 -7.72
CA PRO A 63 7.26 8.75 -8.19
C PRO A 63 8.59 8.23 -8.72
N LYS A 64 9.25 7.35 -7.97
CA LYS A 64 10.38 6.55 -8.49
C LYS A 64 9.92 5.16 -8.91
N PRO A 65 10.51 4.64 -10.00
CA PRO A 65 9.79 3.85 -10.99
C PRO A 65 9.71 2.37 -10.64
N GLU A 66 8.60 1.76 -11.08
CA GLU A 66 8.41 0.33 -11.40
C GLU A 66 9.47 -0.65 -10.86
N SER A 67 9.21 -1.28 -9.72
CA SER A 67 9.87 -2.53 -9.35
C SER A 67 9.02 -3.73 -9.80
N LYS A 68 9.35 -4.22 -11.00
CA LYS A 68 9.16 -5.57 -11.55
C LYS A 68 7.90 -6.34 -11.13
N GLN A 69 6.93 -6.35 -12.04
CA GLN A 69 5.98 -7.45 -12.18
C GLN A 69 6.76 -8.73 -12.49
N GLU A 70 7.04 -9.55 -11.48
CA GLU A 70 7.64 -10.86 -11.71
C GLU A 70 6.57 -11.78 -12.29
N LYS A 71 6.49 -11.80 -13.62
CA LYS A 71 5.77 -12.80 -14.40
C LYS A 71 6.35 -14.17 -14.01
N ARG A 72 5.72 -14.86 -13.05
CA ARG A 72 5.95 -16.29 -12.85
C ARG A 72 5.49 -17.00 -14.13
N VAL A 73 6.47 -17.36 -14.96
CA VAL A 73 6.33 -18.25 -16.11
C VAL A 73 5.54 -19.48 -15.64
N LYS A 74 4.36 -19.70 -16.22
CA LYS A 74 3.67 -20.99 -16.13
C LYS A 74 4.55 -22.01 -16.84
N ILE A 75 5.49 -22.61 -16.11
CA ILE A 75 6.21 -23.80 -16.57
C ILE A 75 5.13 -24.89 -16.63
N ARG A 76 4.54 -25.07 -17.81
CA ARG A 76 3.76 -26.26 -18.12
C ARG A 76 4.73 -27.42 -17.93
N ARG A 77 4.57 -28.18 -16.84
CA ARG A 77 5.17 -29.51 -16.71
C ARG A 77 4.59 -30.35 -17.84
N MET A 78 5.31 -30.45 -18.95
CA MET A 78 5.21 -31.57 -19.87
C MET A 78 6.27 -32.55 -19.38
N ILE A 79 5.84 -33.52 -18.58
CA ILE A 79 6.63 -34.73 -18.35
C ILE A 79 6.14 -35.72 -19.41
N VAL A 80 7.14 -36.27 -20.11
CA VAL A 80 7.12 -37.29 -21.16
C VAL A 80 6.12 -38.40 -20.89
#